data_AF-A0A4P5QLY7-F1
#
_entry.id   AF-A0A4P5QLY7-F1
#
_cell.length_a   1.000
_cell.length_b   1.000
_cell.length_c   1.000
_cell.angle_alpha   90.00
_cell.angle_beta   90.00
_cell.angle_gamma   90.00
#
_symmetry.space_group_name_H-M   'P 1'
#
loop_
_entity.id
_entity.type
_entity.pdbx_description
1 polymer ?
#
loop_
_entity_poly.entity_id
_entity_poly.type
_entity_poly.pdbx_seq_one_letter_code
_entity_poly.pdbx_strand_id
1 'polypeptide(L)'
;MQDAIDEVSALLTQTHRGVEDFTFDTRQELAESLENTARSTRLTGSLIAGISLIVGGIGLTERIREIGVRRAVGAKARHIFTQILVESTVGGILGGILGGILGLAAALGMTHPIKFTTDSASLPVFQTASVILSFAFAVLIGVLSGIYRDSGKSIASLELPDSGGMALRAINLRRITESRGYTLS
;
A
#
# COMPACT_ATOMS: atom_id res chain seq x y z
N MET A 1 18.34 -15.13 37.30
CA MET A 1 17.42 -16.13 36.71
C MET A 1 18.21 -17.10 35.84
N GLN A 2 19.11 -16.61 34.97
CA GLN A 2 20.16 -17.43 34.34
C GLN A 2 20.91 -18.31 35.36
N ASP A 3 21.40 -17.73 36.46
CA ASP A 3 22.15 -18.50 37.48
C ASP A 3 21.37 -19.69 38.06
N ALA A 4 20.04 -19.58 38.19
CA ALA A 4 19.19 -20.66 38.69
C ALA A 4 18.92 -21.74 37.62
N ILE A 5 18.87 -21.35 36.34
CA ILE A 5 18.76 -22.28 35.22
C ILE A 5 20.07 -23.06 35.07
N ASP A 6 21.21 -22.39 35.25
CA ASP A 6 22.54 -23.01 35.17
C ASP A 6 22.77 -24.01 36.31
N GLU A 7 22.32 -23.68 37.53
CA GLU A 7 22.38 -24.58 38.69
C GLU A 7 21.48 -25.82 38.51
N VAL A 8 20.25 -25.63 38.03
CA VAL A 8 19.32 -26.75 37.76
C VAL A 8 19.82 -27.59 36.58
N SER A 9 20.41 -26.98 35.55
CA SER A 9 21.03 -27.67 34.42
C SER A 9 22.21 -28.55 34.88
N ALA A 10 23.08 -28.02 35.74
CA ALA A 10 24.20 -28.78 36.29
C ALA A 10 23.75 -30.01 37.11
N LEU A 11 22.69 -29.87 37.90
CA LEU A 11 22.11 -30.98 38.69
C LEU A 11 21.43 -32.04 37.81
N LEU A 12 20.74 -31.62 36.75
CA LEU A 12 20.07 -32.54 35.83
C LEU A 12 21.07 -33.28 34.93
N THR A 13 22.14 -32.62 34.46
CA THR A 13 23.23 -33.26 33.70
C THR A 13 23.95 -34.31 34.54
N GLN A 14 24.16 -34.04 35.84
CA GLN A 14 24.75 -35.02 36.77
C GLN A 14 23.84 -36.24 36.97
N THR A 15 22.52 -36.02 37.03
CA THR A 15 21.52 -37.09 37.23
C THR A 15 21.31 -37.92 35.96
N HIS A 16 21.38 -37.29 34.78
CA HIS A 16 21.26 -37.92 33.45
C HIS A 16 22.58 -38.45 32.87
N ARG A 17 23.62 -38.66 33.70
CA ARG A 17 24.93 -39.22 33.29
C ARG A 17 25.56 -38.47 32.09
N GLY A 18 25.41 -37.15 32.04
CA GLY A 18 26.00 -36.31 31.00
C GLY A 18 25.24 -36.27 29.67
N VAL A 19 24.01 -36.81 29.61
CA VAL A 19 23.14 -36.66 28.44
C VAL A 19 22.23 -35.44 28.65
N GLU A 20 22.39 -34.42 27.82
CA GLU A 20 21.53 -33.23 27.80
C GLU A 20 20.20 -33.55 27.10
N ASP A 21 19.25 -34.11 27.84
CA ASP A 21 17.91 -34.49 27.33
C ASP A 21 16.78 -33.67 27.97
N PHE A 22 17.07 -32.43 28.37
CA PHE A 22 16.11 -31.53 29.01
C PHE A 22 16.15 -30.14 28.39
N THR A 23 14.97 -29.54 28.21
CA THR A 23 14.77 -28.18 27.67
C THR A 23 14.04 -27.34 28.70
N PHE A 24 14.53 -26.13 28.96
CA PHE A 24 13.92 -25.19 29.90
C PHE A 24 13.12 -24.12 29.17
N ASP A 25 11.80 -24.26 29.12
CA ASP A 25 10.94 -23.19 28.62
C ASP A 25 10.72 -22.15 29.71
N THR A 26 11.47 -21.04 29.64
CA THR A 26 11.27 -19.93 30.57
C THR A 26 10.08 -19.08 30.13
N ARG A 27 9.29 -18.55 31.09
CA ARG A 27 8.17 -17.63 30.79
C ARG A 27 8.61 -16.40 29.97
N GLN A 28 9.87 -16.00 30.12
CA GLN A 28 10.49 -14.92 29.36
C GLN A 28 10.74 -15.30 27.89
N GLU A 29 11.19 -16.53 27.63
CA GLU A 29 11.41 -17.05 26.27
C GLU A 29 10.09 -17.23 25.51
N LEU A 30 9.05 -17.71 26.19
CA LEU A 30 7.70 -17.78 25.63
C LEU A 30 7.16 -16.38 25.30
N ALA A 31 7.34 -15.40 26.19
CA ALA A 31 6.92 -14.02 25.94
C ALA A 31 7.67 -13.39 24.76
N GLU A 32 8.98 -13.62 24.66
CA GLU A 32 9.82 -13.14 23.56
C GLU A 32 9.44 -13.80 22.22
N SER A 33 9.13 -15.09 22.22
CA SER A 33 8.64 -15.83 21.05
C SER A 33 7.29 -15.28 20.56
N LEU A 34 6.36 -14.97 21.47
CA LEU A 34 5.08 -14.35 21.13
C LEU A 34 5.25 -12.93 20.57
N GLU A 35 6.14 -12.11 21.16
CA GLU A 35 6.46 -10.77 20.68
C GLU A 35 7.07 -10.82 19.27
N ASN A 36 8.00 -11.75 19.03
CA ASN A 36 8.64 -11.95 17.73
C ASN A 36 7.64 -12.42 16.67
N THR A 37 6.76 -13.35 17.02
CA THR A 37 5.68 -13.82 16.13
C THR A 37 4.72 -12.69 15.79
N ALA A 38 4.26 -11.93 16.79
CA ALA A 38 3.38 -10.79 16.59
C ALA A 38 4.04 -9.71 15.72
N ARG A 39 5.34 -9.42 15.93
CA ARG A 39 6.10 -8.49 15.10
C ARG A 39 6.19 -8.98 13.65
N SER A 40 6.46 -10.26 13.42
CA SER A 40 6.52 -10.87 12.09
C SER A 40 5.18 -10.76 11.33
N THR A 41 4.06 -11.06 12.01
CA THR A 41 2.72 -10.89 11.43
C THR A 41 2.40 -9.43 11.10
N ARG A 42 2.78 -8.48 11.97
CA ARG A 42 2.61 -7.04 11.69
C ARG A 42 3.41 -6.60 10.47
N LEU A 43 4.66 -7.06 10.34
CA LEU A 43 5.53 -6.73 9.21
C LEU A 43 4.96 -7.27 7.89
N THR A 44 4.62 -8.55 7.84
CA THR A 44 4.05 -9.16 6.63
C THR A 44 2.70 -8.54 6.25
N GLY A 45 1.84 -8.25 7.22
CA GLY A 45 0.60 -7.51 7.01
C GLY A 45 0.82 -6.10 6.44
N SER A 46 1.84 -5.38 6.95
CA SER A 46 2.19 -4.06 6.44
C SER A 46 2.70 -4.08 4.99
N LEU A 47 3.45 -5.12 4.60
CA LEU A 47 3.92 -5.32 3.23
C LEU A 47 2.75 -5.56 2.27
N ILE A 48 1.81 -6.43 2.64
CA ILE A 48 0.60 -6.70 1.84
C ILE A 48 -0.23 -5.42 1.69
N ALA A 49 -0.44 -4.67 2.78
CA ALA A 49 -1.15 -3.39 2.74
C ALA A 49 -0.46 -2.39 1.79
N GLY A 50 0.88 -2.32 1.81
CA GLY A 50 1.65 -1.49 0.89
C GLY A 50 1.46 -1.88 -0.58
N ILE A 51 1.49 -3.19 -0.89
CA ILE A 51 1.26 -3.69 -2.26
C ILE A 51 -0.18 -3.38 -2.71
N SER A 52 -1.17 -3.60 -1.84
CA SER A 52 -2.57 -3.28 -2.15
C SER A 52 -2.76 -1.81 -2.51
N LEU A 53 -1.99 -0.92 -1.88
CA LEU A 53 -2.04 0.50 -2.20
C LEU A 53 -1.52 0.80 -3.61
N ILE A 54 -0.43 0.16 -4.01
CA ILE A 54 0.14 0.29 -5.36
C ILE A 54 -0.85 -0.21 -6.41
N VAL A 55 -1.44 -1.38 -6.19
CA VAL A 55 -2.42 -1.99 -7.12
C VAL A 55 -3.69 -1.15 -7.21
N GLY A 56 -4.17 -0.60 -6.09
CA GLY A 56 -5.31 0.32 -6.07
C GLY A 56 -5.10 1.56 -6.94
N GLY A 57 -3.85 2.01 -7.13
CA GLY A 57 -3.49 3.13 -7.99
C GLY A 57 -3.55 2.83 -9.49
N ILE A 58 -3.62 1.56 -9.92
CA ILE A 58 -3.59 1.16 -11.35
C ILE A 58 -4.88 1.56 -12.08
N GLY A 59 -6.01 1.62 -11.37
CA GLY A 59 -7.32 2.04 -11.93
C GLY A 59 -7.36 3.48 -12.46
N LEU A 60 -6.27 4.24 -12.35
CA LEU A 60 -6.16 5.60 -12.88
C LEU A 60 -6.17 5.68 -14.41
N THR A 61 -5.80 4.61 -15.12
CA THR A 61 -5.56 4.65 -16.58
C THR A 61 -6.84 4.75 -17.40
N GLU A 62 -7.93 4.11 -16.95
CA GLU A 62 -9.20 4.09 -17.67
C GLU A 62 -9.84 5.48 -17.78
N ARG A 63 -9.64 6.35 -16.77
CA ARG A 63 -10.25 7.68 -16.71
C ARG A 63 -9.47 8.78 -17.44
N ILE A 64 -8.25 8.48 -17.91
CA ILE A 64 -7.43 9.47 -18.64
C ILE A 64 -8.07 9.84 -19.98
N ARG A 65 -8.67 8.86 -20.69
CA ARG A 65 -9.31 9.09 -21.98
C ARG A 65 -10.51 10.03 -21.87
N GLU A 66 -11.28 9.91 -20.78
CA GLU A 66 -12.45 10.74 -20.51
C GLU A 66 -12.03 12.20 -20.20
N ILE A 67 -10.96 12.39 -19.43
CA ILE A 67 -10.40 13.72 -19.11
C ILE A 67 -9.83 14.40 -20.36
N GLY A 68 -9.19 13.63 -21.25
CA GLY A 68 -8.66 14.12 -22.52
C GLY A 68 -9.75 14.69 -23.43
N VAL A 69 -10.90 14.01 -23.53
CA VAL A 69 -12.07 14.50 -24.29
C VAL A 69 -12.63 15.79 -23.67
N ARG A 70 -12.74 15.87 -22.34
CA ARG A 70 -13.23 17.10 -21.67
C ARG A 70 -12.31 18.30 -21.89
N ARG A 71 -10.98 18.10 -21.93
CA ARG A 71 -10.02 19.16 -22.29
C ARG A 71 -10.14 19.61 -23.74
N ALA A 72 -10.37 18.68 -24.67
CA ALA A 72 -10.54 19.00 -26.09
C ALA A 72 -11.77 19.85 -26.40
N VAL A 73 -12.83 19.75 -25.57
CA VAL A 73 -14.07 20.56 -25.69
C VAL A 73 -13.92 21.96 -25.02
N GLY A 74 -12.75 22.28 -24.44
CA GLY A 74 -12.43 23.62 -23.94
C GLY A 74 -12.63 23.82 -22.43
N ALA A 75 -12.76 22.75 -21.64
CA ALA A 75 -12.82 22.87 -20.19
C ALA A 75 -11.48 23.41 -19.63
N LYS A 76 -11.55 24.46 -18.80
CA LYS A 76 -10.37 25.05 -18.16
C LYS A 76 -9.68 24.01 -17.28
N ALA A 77 -8.36 23.87 -17.43
CA ALA A 77 -7.53 22.91 -16.68
C ALA A 77 -7.74 22.98 -15.15
N ARG A 78 -7.98 24.18 -14.61
CA ARG A 78 -8.26 24.39 -13.18
C ARG A 78 -9.53 23.68 -12.70
N HIS A 79 -10.60 23.63 -13.49
CA HIS A 79 -11.85 22.97 -13.09
C HIS A 79 -11.69 21.45 -13.06
N ILE A 80 -10.98 20.91 -14.05
CA ILE A 80 -10.66 19.49 -14.13
C ILE A 80 -9.76 19.09 -12.96
N PHE A 81 -8.74 19.90 -12.65
CA PHE A 81 -7.87 19.68 -11.50
C PHE A 81 -8.67 19.57 -10.19
N THR A 82 -9.54 20.55 -9.94
CA THR A 82 -10.34 20.54 -8.71
C THR A 82 -11.31 19.37 -8.64
N GLN A 83 -11.92 18.97 -9.77
CA GLN A 83 -12.79 17.79 -9.82
C GLN A 83 -12.02 16.51 -9.48
N ILE A 84 -10.83 16.39 -10.06
CA ILE A 84 -9.92 15.26 -9.85
C ILE A 84 -9.47 15.18 -8.39
N LEU A 85 -9.05 16.31 -7.81
CA LEU A 85 -8.58 16.36 -6.45
C LEU A 85 -9.71 16.00 -5.47
N VAL A 86 -10.92 16.53 -5.71
CA VAL A 86 -12.10 16.22 -4.91
C VAL A 86 -12.50 14.75 -5.03
N GLU A 87 -12.55 14.20 -6.25
CA GLU A 87 -12.87 12.78 -6.49
C GLU A 87 -11.89 11.84 -5.76
N SER A 88 -10.58 12.11 -5.87
CA SER A 88 -9.54 11.32 -5.19
C SER A 88 -9.61 11.46 -3.67
N THR A 89 -9.87 12.67 -3.15
CA THR A 89 -9.98 12.92 -1.71
C THR A 89 -11.23 12.26 -1.12
N VAL A 90 -12.38 12.41 -1.79
CA VAL A 90 -13.66 11.78 -1.37
C VAL A 90 -13.54 10.27 -1.44
N GLY A 91 -12.93 9.72 -2.49
CA GLY A 91 -12.64 8.29 -2.60
C GLY A 91 -11.75 7.78 -1.46
N GLY A 92 -10.70 8.52 -1.10
CA GLY A 92 -9.82 8.20 0.03
C GLY A 92 -10.55 8.23 1.39
N ILE A 93 -11.41 9.24 1.61
CA ILE A 93 -12.23 9.35 2.82
C ILE A 93 -13.22 8.19 2.92
N LEU A 94 -13.95 7.89 1.84
CA LEU A 94 -14.91 6.78 1.80
C LEU A 94 -14.21 5.43 2.01
N GLY A 95 -13.06 5.22 1.37
CA GLY A 95 -12.23 4.04 1.57
C GLY A 95 -11.73 3.91 3.02
N GLY A 96 -11.30 5.01 3.64
CA GLY A 96 -10.88 5.05 5.04
C GLY A 96 -12.01 4.73 6.02
N ILE A 97 -13.21 5.28 5.79
CA ILE A 97 -14.41 4.99 6.60
C ILE A 97 -14.81 3.52 6.45
N LEU A 98 -14.93 3.02 5.21
CA LEU A 98 -15.30 1.63 4.94
C LEU A 98 -14.27 0.66 5.51
N GLY A 99 -12.98 0.93 5.31
CA GLY A 99 -11.89 0.14 5.87
C GLY A 99 -11.89 0.14 7.40
N GLY A 100 -12.15 1.29 8.03
CA GLY A 100 -12.28 1.40 9.48
C GLY A 100 -13.45 0.59 10.04
N ILE A 101 -14.62 0.67 9.40
CA ILE A 101 -15.81 -0.11 9.79
C ILE A 101 -15.56 -1.61 9.63
N LEU A 102 -15.01 -2.04 8.49
CA LEU A 102 -14.69 -3.45 8.24
C LEU A 102 -13.62 -3.96 9.20
N GLY A 103 -12.61 -3.15 9.50
CA GLY A 103 -11.57 -3.47 10.48
C GLY A 103 -12.14 -3.63 11.89
N LEU A 104 -13.04 -2.74 12.30
CA LEU A 104 -13.74 -2.86 13.58
C LEU A 104 -14.62 -4.11 13.63
N ALA A 105 -15.38 -4.37 12.56
CA ALA A 105 -16.23 -5.56 12.46
C ALA A 105 -15.40 -6.86 12.50
N ALA A 106 -14.25 -6.90 11.83
CA ALA A 106 -13.34 -8.04 11.86
C ALA A 106 -12.72 -8.22 13.26
N ALA A 107 -12.30 -7.14 13.92
CA ALA A 107 -11.75 -7.18 15.26
C ALA A 107 -12.78 -7.71 16.27
N LEU A 108 -14.02 -7.23 16.22
CA LEU A 108 -15.12 -7.73 17.05
C LEU A 108 -15.50 -9.17 16.69
N GLY A 109 -15.53 -9.51 15.40
CA GLY A 109 -15.82 -10.87 14.91
C GLY A 109 -14.81 -11.90 15.39
N MET A 110 -13.53 -11.54 15.50
CA MET A 110 -12.48 -12.40 16.05
C MET A 110 -12.60 -12.63 17.56
N THR A 111 -13.28 -11.74 18.31
CA THR A 111 -13.46 -11.96 19.76
C THR A 111 -14.38 -13.14 20.08
N HIS A 112 -15.30 -13.51 19.19
CA HIS A 112 -16.20 -14.64 19.40
C HIS A 112 -15.50 -16.02 19.37
N PRO A 113 -14.71 -16.39 18.34
CA PRO A 113 -14.03 -17.68 18.31
C PRO A 113 -12.88 -17.79 19.32
N ILE A 114 -12.16 -16.69 19.62
CA ILE A 114 -11.01 -16.69 20.52
C ILE A 114 -11.40 -16.99 21.98
N LYS A 115 -12.62 -16.61 22.39
CA LYS A 115 -13.17 -16.95 23.72
C LYS A 115 -13.38 -18.45 23.93
N PHE A 116 -13.47 -19.25 22.88
CA PHE A 116 -13.64 -20.71 22.99
C PHE A 116 -12.31 -21.47 23.08
N THR A 117 -11.18 -20.85 22.73
CA THR A 117 -9.87 -21.51 22.66
C THR A 117 -8.84 -20.99 23.67
N THR A 118 -9.06 -19.85 24.33
CA THR A 118 -8.08 -19.29 25.29
C THR A 118 -8.78 -18.43 26.36
N ASP A 119 -8.69 -18.84 27.64
CA ASP A 119 -9.20 -18.09 28.81
C ASP A 119 -8.51 -16.73 29.02
N SER A 120 -7.34 -16.53 28.41
CA SER A 120 -6.58 -15.28 28.40
C SER A 120 -6.76 -14.53 27.08
N ALA A 121 -7.99 -14.30 26.66
CA ALA A 121 -8.27 -13.46 25.50
C ALA A 121 -7.93 -12.00 25.84
N SER A 122 -6.71 -11.57 25.55
CA SER A 122 -6.35 -10.15 25.53
C SER A 122 -7.31 -9.45 24.59
N LEU A 123 -8.22 -8.65 25.15
CA LEU A 123 -9.18 -7.86 24.39
C LEU A 123 -8.40 -7.01 23.37
N PRO A 124 -8.90 -6.85 22.13
CA PRO A 124 -8.27 -5.95 21.17
C PRO A 124 -8.15 -4.55 21.81
N VAL A 125 -6.91 -4.13 22.07
CA VAL A 125 -6.62 -2.84 22.70
C VAL A 125 -6.76 -1.78 21.61
N PHE A 126 -7.90 -1.10 21.60
CA PHE A 126 -8.15 0.02 20.71
C PHE A 126 -7.41 1.25 21.21
N GLN A 127 -6.18 1.44 20.74
CA GLN A 127 -5.45 2.67 21.00
C GLN A 127 -5.98 3.77 20.07
N THR A 128 -6.55 4.83 20.64
CA THR A 128 -7.08 5.99 19.89
C THR A 128 -6.06 6.58 18.91
N ALA A 129 -4.78 6.54 19.28
CA ALA A 129 -3.69 6.99 18.41
C ALA A 129 -3.63 6.21 17.08
N SER A 130 -3.87 4.90 17.09
CA SER A 130 -3.85 4.07 15.88
C SER A 130 -5.01 4.39 14.93
N VAL A 131 -6.17 4.75 15.47
CA VAL A 131 -7.35 5.15 14.69
C VAL A 131 -7.13 6.53 14.05
N ILE A 132 -6.59 7.48 14.81
CA ILE A 132 -6.25 8.81 14.27
C ILE A 132 -5.17 8.68 13.20
N LEU A 133 -4.14 7.85 13.45
CA LEU A 133 -3.04 7.65 12.51
C LEU A 133 -3.51 6.98 11.21
N SER A 134 -4.39 5.98 11.29
CA SER A 134 -4.93 5.32 10.09
C SER A 134 -5.82 6.25 9.26
N PHE A 135 -6.65 7.07 9.92
CA PHE A 135 -7.46 8.07 9.24
C PHE A 135 -6.60 9.16 8.59
N ALA A 136 -5.59 9.67 9.30
CA ALA A 136 -4.63 10.64 8.76
C ALA A 136 -3.88 10.06 7.55
N PHE A 137 -3.48 8.79 7.63
CA PHE A 137 -2.80 8.09 6.54
C PHE A 137 -3.72 7.92 5.30
N ALA A 138 -5.00 7.58 5.49
CA ALA A 138 -5.97 7.48 4.42
C ALA A 138 -6.19 8.82 3.69
N VAL A 139 -6.34 9.91 4.45
CA VAL A 139 -6.46 11.27 3.90
C VAL A 139 -5.19 11.66 3.16
N LEU A 140 -4.02 11.43 3.75
CA LEU A 140 -2.72 11.72 3.16
C LEU A 140 -2.57 11.02 1.80
N ILE A 141 -2.88 9.73 1.73
CA ILE A 141 -2.79 8.96 0.48
C ILE A 141 -3.79 9.47 -0.57
N GLY A 142 -5.04 9.78 -0.19
CA GLY A 142 -6.04 10.31 -1.10
C GLY A 142 -5.59 11.63 -1.74
N VAL A 143 -4.98 12.51 -0.94
CA VAL A 143 -4.42 13.79 -1.39
C VAL A 143 -3.21 13.56 -2.29
N LEU A 144 -2.25 12.73 -1.87
CA LEU A 144 -1.03 12.44 -2.65
C LEU A 144 -1.36 11.81 -4.01
N SER A 145 -2.33 10.89 -4.07
CA SER A 145 -2.82 10.28 -5.31
C SER A 145 -3.44 11.34 -6.25
N GLY A 146 -4.23 12.26 -5.71
CA GLY A 146 -4.81 13.38 -6.47
C GLY A 146 -3.75 14.32 -7.05
N ILE A 147 -2.73 14.68 -6.24
CA ILE A 147 -1.63 15.54 -6.67
C ILE A 147 -0.77 14.85 -7.74
N TYR A 148 -0.47 13.56 -7.58
CA TYR A 148 0.26 12.80 -8.58
C TYR A 148 -0.46 12.80 -9.94
N ARG A 149 -1.79 12.72 -9.96
CA ARG A 149 -2.63 12.79 -11.18
C ARG A 149 -2.56 14.15 -11.86
N ASP A 150 -2.62 15.25 -11.11
CA ASP A 150 -2.62 16.61 -11.67
C ASP A 150 -1.25 17.16 -12.00
N SER A 151 -0.17 16.51 -11.56
CA SER A 151 1.20 16.91 -11.84
C SER A 151 1.58 16.81 -13.33
N GLY A 152 0.66 17.09 -14.27
CA GLY A 152 0.82 17.76 -15.57
C GLY A 152 1.53 16.97 -16.66
N LYS A 153 2.44 16.09 -16.26
CA LYS A 153 3.36 15.34 -17.10
C LYS A 153 2.67 14.11 -17.70
N SER A 154 1.78 13.46 -16.95
CA SER A 154 1.12 12.21 -17.39
C SER A 154 0.11 12.42 -18.53
N ILE A 155 -0.58 13.57 -18.55
CA ILE A 155 -1.54 13.89 -19.63
C ILE A 155 -0.81 14.52 -20.82
N ALA A 156 0.22 15.34 -20.59
CA ALA A 156 1.06 15.91 -21.64
C ALA A 156 1.88 14.86 -22.41
N SER A 157 2.18 13.70 -21.80
CA SER A 157 2.88 12.59 -22.47
C SER A 157 2.00 11.73 -23.37
N LEU A 158 0.66 11.87 -23.30
CA LEU A 158 -0.31 11.16 -24.14
C LEU A 158 -0.85 12.02 -25.29
N GLU A 159 -0.70 13.35 -25.19
CA GLU A 159 -0.68 14.21 -26.37
C GLU A 159 0.62 13.90 -27.11
N LEU A 160 0.47 13.34 -28.31
CA LEU A 160 1.50 12.78 -29.18
C LEU A 160 2.78 13.63 -29.25
N PRO A 161 3.95 13.00 -29.56
CA PRO A 161 5.21 13.67 -29.79
C PRO A 161 5.01 14.91 -30.65
N ASP A 162 5.23 16.07 -30.04
CA ASP A 162 5.30 17.41 -30.65
C ASP A 162 4.77 17.45 -32.09
N SER A 163 3.47 17.76 -32.23
CA SER A 163 2.82 17.93 -33.53
C SER A 163 3.52 19.00 -34.40
N GLY A 164 4.28 19.91 -33.81
CA GLY A 164 5.16 20.84 -34.52
C GLY A 164 6.35 20.11 -35.14
N GLY A 165 7.03 19.26 -34.38
CA GLY A 165 8.15 18.43 -34.84
C GLY A 165 7.75 17.35 -35.86
N MET A 166 6.57 16.74 -35.74
CA MET A 166 6.07 15.75 -36.71
C MET A 166 5.64 16.38 -38.03
N ALA A 167 4.98 17.53 -38.02
CA ALA A 167 4.65 18.26 -39.25
C ALA A 167 5.94 18.70 -39.97
N LEU A 168 6.92 19.21 -39.24
CA LEU A 168 8.23 19.57 -39.79
C LEU A 168 8.99 18.35 -40.31
N ARG A 169 8.95 17.20 -39.61
CA ARG A 169 9.53 15.94 -40.08
C ARG A 169 8.81 15.40 -41.31
N ALA A 170 7.48 15.48 -41.38
CA ALA A 170 6.72 15.04 -42.54
C ALA A 170 6.99 15.93 -43.77
N ILE A 171 7.09 17.25 -43.58
CA ILE A 171 7.47 18.20 -44.64
C ILE A 171 8.91 17.93 -45.10
N ASN A 172 9.84 17.70 -44.17
CA ASN A 172 11.23 17.46 -44.50
C ASN A 172 11.42 16.08 -45.15
N LEU A 173 10.71 15.05 -44.67
CA LEU A 173 10.67 13.74 -45.30
C LEU A 173 10.12 13.83 -46.73
N ARG A 174 9.00 14.54 -46.95
CA ARG A 174 8.43 14.77 -48.28
C ARG A 174 9.41 15.50 -49.21
N ARG A 175 10.12 16.51 -48.70
CA ARG A 175 11.14 17.24 -49.46
C ARG A 175 12.35 16.33 -49.81
N ILE A 176 12.71 15.40 -48.91
CA ILE A 176 13.77 14.41 -49.16
C ILE A 176 13.31 13.39 -50.21
N THR A 177 12.05 12.92 -50.18
CA THR A 177 11.52 12.01 -51.20
C THR A 177 11.39 12.68 -52.57
N GLU A 178 10.94 13.94 -52.64
CA GLU A 178 10.92 14.71 -53.90
C GLU A 178 12.32 14.96 -54.45
N SER A 179 13.33 15.19 -53.60
CA SER A 179 14.72 15.36 -54.05
C SER A 179 15.37 14.07 -54.60
N ARG A 180 14.81 12.90 -54.26
CA ARG A 180 15.36 11.59 -54.65
C ARG A 180 14.65 10.95 -55.85
N GLY A 181 13.69 11.62 -56.48
CA GLY A 181 13.16 11.22 -57.80
C GLY A 181 12.37 9.91 -57.84
N TYR A 182 11.87 9.42 -56.70
CA TYR A 182 11.00 8.23 -56.69
C TYR A 182 9.53 8.66 -56.87
N THR A 183 9.10 8.79 -58.13
CA THR A 183 7.68 8.81 -58.48
C THR A 183 7.09 7.43 -58.20
N LEU A 184 6.25 7.30 -57.17
CA LEU A 184 5.44 6.10 -56.96
C LEU A 184 4.35 6.09 -58.03
N SER A 185 4.53 5.25 -59.04
CA SER A 185 3.53 4.85 -60.04
C SER A 185 2.47 3.96 -59.42
#